data_AF-A0A6A6Q909-F1
#
_entry.id   AF-A0A6A6Q909-F1
#
_cell.length_a   1.000
_cell.length_b   1.000
_cell.length_c   1.000
_cell.angle_alpha   90.00
_cell.angle_beta   90.00
_cell.angle_gamma   90.00
#
_symmetry.space_group_name_H-M   'P 1'
#
loop_
_entity.id
_entity.type
_entity.pdbx_description
1 polymer ?
#
loop_
_entity_poly.entity_id
_entity_poly.type
_entity_poly.pdbx_seq_one_letter_code
_entity_poly.pdbx_strand_id
1 'polypeptide(L)'
;MTAPISTCLSTTPPADPEEHVFRPLVPEEDTFALKLLKAYYEPGVLPLRDDPFKRLPAPDSFHALTHHLSLYILALRHDEAQLADAVYIQIRHYYASTGHTASPFRLEYVYNHTEGPNALRAFLAETAACRLVLCRDKRADAARGVVGPEEALSKSMRALVAKGGDLAVDLMAAVVRLSVYA
;
A
#
# COMPACT_ATOMS: atom_id res chain seq x y z
N MET A 1 -11.07 60.20 -10.67
CA MET A 1 -10.03 59.26 -11.11
C MET A 1 -10.30 57.95 -10.38
N THR A 2 -10.93 57.01 -11.07
CA THR A 2 -11.52 55.81 -10.47
C THR A 2 -10.58 54.64 -10.76
N ALA A 3 -9.99 54.03 -9.72
CA ALA A 3 -9.16 52.85 -9.85
C ALA A 3 -10.04 51.61 -10.16
N PRO A 4 -9.62 50.68 -11.02
CA PRO A 4 -10.35 49.44 -11.21
C PRO A 4 -10.14 48.50 -10.01
N ILE A 5 -11.26 48.01 -9.49
CA ILE A 5 -11.34 46.93 -8.51
C ILE A 5 -10.77 45.67 -9.17
N SER A 6 -9.68 45.14 -8.61
CA SER A 6 -9.14 43.84 -9.01
C SER A 6 -10.10 42.76 -8.52
N THR A 7 -10.90 42.24 -9.44
CA THR A 7 -11.78 41.10 -9.24
C THR A 7 -10.97 39.86 -8.92
N CYS A 8 -11.19 39.30 -7.73
CA CYS A 8 -10.87 37.92 -7.42
C CYS A 8 -11.58 37.00 -8.41
N LEU A 9 -10.88 36.58 -9.46
CA LEU A 9 -11.31 35.46 -10.31
C LEU A 9 -10.90 34.17 -9.60
N SER A 10 -11.88 33.59 -8.91
CA SER A 10 -12.03 32.15 -8.80
C SER A 10 -11.88 31.52 -10.19
N THR A 11 -11.08 30.48 -10.31
CA THR A 11 -11.49 29.21 -10.89
C THR A 11 -10.32 28.22 -10.81
N THR A 12 -10.52 27.22 -9.96
CA THR A 12 -10.05 25.83 -10.12
C THR A 12 -8.55 25.61 -10.39
N PRO A 13 -7.81 24.90 -9.50
CA PRO A 13 -6.50 24.37 -9.90
C PRO A 13 -6.67 23.56 -11.20
N PRO A 14 -5.72 23.63 -12.15
CA PRO A 14 -5.82 22.86 -13.38
C PRO A 14 -6.09 21.41 -13.00
N ALA A 15 -7.22 20.88 -13.48
CA ALA A 15 -7.49 19.47 -13.40
C ALA A 15 -6.34 18.80 -14.16
N ASP A 16 -5.44 18.16 -13.41
CA ASP A 16 -4.39 17.33 -13.98
C ASP A 16 -5.10 16.31 -14.89
N PRO A 17 -4.87 16.30 -16.22
CA PRO A 17 -5.51 15.36 -17.12
C PRO A 17 -4.98 13.92 -16.95
N GLU A 18 -4.12 13.68 -15.96
CA GLU A 18 -3.57 12.37 -15.63
C GLU A 18 -3.69 12.04 -14.14
N GLU A 19 -4.82 12.38 -13.51
CA GLU A 19 -5.39 11.44 -12.54
C GLU A 19 -5.91 10.23 -13.34
N HIS A 20 -4.97 9.49 -13.95
CA HIS A 20 -5.20 8.12 -14.38
C HIS A 20 -5.73 7.44 -13.14
N VAL A 21 -7.06 7.28 -13.10
CA VAL A 21 -7.75 6.40 -12.18
C VAL A 21 -7.07 5.07 -12.37
N PHE A 22 -6.07 4.79 -11.54
CA PHE A 22 -5.38 3.52 -11.48
C PHE A 22 -6.47 2.56 -11.03
N ARG A 23 -7.23 2.03 -12.00
CA ARG A 23 -8.10 0.89 -11.76
C ARG A 23 -7.12 -0.20 -11.38
N PRO A 24 -7.16 -0.69 -10.13
CA PRO A 24 -6.34 -1.83 -9.79
C PRO A 24 -6.73 -2.93 -10.77
N LEU A 25 -5.80 -3.29 -11.66
CA LEU A 25 -5.95 -4.47 -12.50
C LEU A 25 -6.18 -5.64 -11.54
N VAL A 26 -7.12 -6.52 -11.87
CA VAL A 26 -7.19 -7.80 -11.16
C VAL A 26 -5.85 -8.50 -11.32
N PRO A 27 -5.36 -9.26 -10.32
CA PRO A 27 -4.05 -9.89 -10.37
C PRO A 27 -3.79 -10.67 -11.67
N GLU A 28 -4.82 -11.31 -12.24
CA GLU A 28 -4.79 -12.04 -13.50
C GLU A 28 -4.52 -11.17 -14.74
N GLU A 29 -4.86 -9.88 -14.69
CA GLU A 29 -4.68 -8.93 -15.79
C GLU A 29 -3.37 -8.15 -15.66
N ASP A 30 -2.66 -8.30 -14.54
CA ASP A 30 -1.39 -7.66 -14.31
C ASP A 30 -0.29 -8.35 -15.14
N THR A 31 -0.10 -7.87 -16.36
CA THR A 31 0.90 -8.40 -17.29
C THR A 31 2.33 -8.38 -16.74
N PHE A 32 2.66 -7.47 -15.83
CA PHE A 32 3.97 -7.42 -15.19
C PHE A 32 4.09 -8.50 -14.11
N ALA A 33 3.07 -8.67 -13.27
CA ALA A 33 3.02 -9.77 -12.31
C ALA A 33 3.10 -11.14 -13.00
N LEU A 34 2.39 -11.34 -14.11
CA LEU A 34 2.46 -12.56 -14.91
C LEU A 34 3.84 -12.79 -15.53
N LYS A 35 4.54 -11.73 -15.96
CA LYS A 35 5.93 -11.83 -16.43
C LYS A 35 6.87 -12.24 -15.30
N LEU A 36 6.71 -11.67 -14.10
CA LEU A 36 7.50 -12.05 -12.93
C LEU A 36 7.24 -13.51 -12.53
N LEU A 37 5.98 -13.95 -12.56
CA LEU A 37 5.59 -15.34 -12.31
C LEU A 37 6.28 -16.29 -13.30
N LYS A 38 6.24 -15.98 -14.60
CA LYS A 38 6.93 -16.77 -15.63
C LYS A 38 8.44 -16.80 -15.40
N ALA A 39 9.06 -15.64 -15.15
CA ALA A 39 10.49 -15.53 -14.90
C ALA A 39 10.94 -16.34 -13.67
N TYR A 40 10.10 -16.44 -12.63
CA TYR A 40 10.37 -17.26 -11.45
C TYR A 40 10.46 -18.76 -11.77
N TYR A 41 9.68 -19.24 -12.75
CA TYR A 41 9.63 -20.65 -13.17
C TYR A 41 10.52 -20.99 -14.36
N GLU A 42 11.05 -20.01 -15.10
CA GLU A 42 11.90 -20.28 -16.25
C GLU A 42 13.19 -21.02 -15.83
N PRO A 43 13.45 -22.25 -16.34
CA PRO A 43 14.51 -23.13 -15.85
C PRO A 43 15.94 -22.72 -16.29
N GLY A 44 16.22 -21.44 -16.51
CA GLY A 44 17.42 -20.98 -17.23
C GLY A 44 18.37 -20.03 -16.53
N VAL A 45 18.01 -19.39 -15.40
CA VAL A 45 18.82 -18.25 -14.90
C VAL A 45 19.53 -18.54 -13.57
N LEU A 46 19.00 -19.39 -12.71
CA LEU A 46 19.63 -19.72 -11.42
C LEU A 46 19.37 -21.20 -11.05
N PRO A 47 20.37 -21.97 -10.62
CA PRO A 47 20.17 -23.35 -10.17
C PRO A 47 19.06 -23.43 -9.11
N LEU A 48 18.32 -24.54 -9.07
CA LEU A 48 17.24 -24.80 -8.10
C LEU A 48 17.65 -24.60 -6.62
N ARG A 49 18.95 -24.54 -6.34
CA ARG A 49 19.55 -24.27 -5.02
C ARG A 49 19.65 -22.80 -4.63
N ASP A 50 19.42 -21.86 -5.54
CA ASP A 50 19.49 -20.44 -5.23
C ASP A 50 18.21 -19.97 -4.54
N ASP A 51 18.43 -19.18 -3.49
CA ASP A 51 17.45 -18.51 -2.65
C ASP A 51 16.30 -17.93 -3.51
N PRO A 52 15.04 -18.38 -3.32
CA PRO A 52 13.91 -17.96 -4.15
C PRO A 52 13.70 -16.43 -4.12
N PHE A 53 14.17 -15.75 -3.07
CA PHE A 53 14.20 -14.29 -2.98
C PHE A 53 15.04 -13.64 -4.10
N LYS A 54 16.17 -14.25 -4.47
CA LYS A 54 17.11 -13.70 -5.47
C LYS A 54 16.63 -13.88 -6.91
N ARG A 55 15.58 -14.70 -7.13
CA ARG A 55 15.00 -14.91 -8.46
C ARG A 55 14.04 -13.79 -8.86
N LEU A 56 13.58 -13.00 -7.90
CA LEU A 56 12.67 -11.89 -8.16
C LEU A 56 13.43 -10.56 -8.10
N PRO A 57 13.24 -9.67 -9.09
CA PRO A 57 13.74 -8.31 -8.99
C PRO A 57 13.04 -7.59 -7.85
N ALA A 58 13.76 -6.76 -7.09
CA ALA A 58 13.14 -5.95 -6.05
C ALA A 58 12.25 -4.87 -6.66
N PRO A 59 11.09 -4.53 -6.06
CA PRO A 59 10.32 -3.38 -6.50
C PRO A 59 11.11 -2.10 -6.19
N ASP A 60 11.22 -1.21 -7.17
CA ASP A 60 11.99 0.03 -7.10
C ASP A 60 11.10 1.29 -7.08
N SER A 61 9.80 1.12 -7.31
CA SER A 61 8.84 2.20 -7.51
C SER A 61 7.49 1.86 -6.90
N PHE A 62 6.62 2.88 -6.80
CA PHE A 62 5.27 2.70 -6.28
C PHE A 62 4.46 1.70 -7.13
N HIS A 63 4.61 1.77 -8.45
CA HIS A 63 3.94 0.89 -9.41
C HIS A 63 4.53 -0.53 -9.38
N ALA A 64 5.86 -0.66 -9.34
CA ALA A 64 6.51 -1.96 -9.24
C ALA A 64 6.07 -2.73 -7.99
N LEU A 65 5.86 -2.05 -6.86
CA LEU A 65 5.33 -2.70 -5.67
C LEU A 65 3.90 -3.24 -5.90
N THR A 66 3.05 -2.54 -6.65
CA THR A 66 1.71 -3.05 -6.95
C THR A 66 1.78 -4.37 -7.72
N HIS A 67 2.68 -4.49 -8.70
CA HIS A 67 2.92 -5.75 -9.41
C HIS A 67 3.38 -6.88 -8.48
N HIS A 68 4.14 -6.56 -7.43
CA HIS A 68 4.52 -7.53 -6.40
C HIS A 68 3.34 -7.93 -5.51
N LEU A 69 2.43 -7.01 -5.19
CA LEU A 69 1.19 -7.35 -4.49
C LEU A 69 0.34 -8.30 -5.33
N SER A 70 0.18 -8.01 -6.63
CA SER A 70 -0.51 -8.89 -7.59
C SER A 70 0.14 -10.27 -7.63
N LEU A 71 1.48 -10.33 -7.71
CA LEU A 71 2.24 -11.58 -7.74
C LEU A 71 2.07 -12.39 -6.45
N TYR A 72 2.08 -11.74 -5.28
CA TYR A 72 1.81 -12.41 -4.00
C TYR A 72 0.41 -13.04 -3.99
N ILE A 73 -0.59 -12.31 -4.48
CA ILE A 73 -1.97 -12.82 -4.58
C ILE A 73 -2.04 -14.01 -5.53
N LEU A 74 -1.40 -13.94 -6.69
CA LEU A 74 -1.33 -15.06 -7.63
C LEU A 74 -0.65 -16.27 -7.00
N ALA A 75 0.47 -16.06 -6.28
CA ALA A 75 1.17 -17.13 -5.58
C ALA A 75 0.26 -17.84 -4.56
N LEU A 76 -0.54 -17.09 -3.78
CA LEU A 76 -1.52 -17.69 -2.88
C LEU A 76 -2.61 -18.48 -3.63
N ARG A 77 -3.13 -17.96 -4.75
CA ARG A 77 -4.17 -18.62 -5.55
C ARG A 77 -3.69 -19.90 -6.20
N HIS A 78 -2.40 -19.98 -6.53
CA HIS A 78 -1.78 -21.16 -7.12
C HIS A 78 -1.16 -22.11 -6.08
N ASP A 79 -1.32 -21.84 -4.77
CA ASP A 79 -0.74 -22.61 -3.66
C ASP A 79 0.80 -22.70 -3.72
N GLU A 80 1.44 -21.63 -4.21
CA GLU A 80 2.89 -21.53 -4.40
C GLU A 80 3.55 -20.84 -3.19
N ALA A 81 3.61 -21.56 -2.05
CA ALA A 81 4.06 -21.01 -0.77
C ALA A 81 5.49 -20.41 -0.83
N GLN A 82 6.42 -21.04 -1.54
CA GLN A 82 7.80 -20.54 -1.66
C GLN A 82 7.86 -19.21 -2.41
N LEU A 83 7.03 -19.06 -3.45
CA LEU A 83 6.92 -17.81 -4.19
C LEU A 83 6.26 -16.74 -3.33
N ALA A 84 5.17 -17.07 -2.63
CA ALA A 84 4.50 -16.14 -1.73
C ALA A 84 5.47 -15.58 -0.67
N ASP A 85 6.27 -16.44 -0.05
CA ASP A 85 7.29 -16.04 0.92
C ASP A 85 8.38 -15.14 0.29
N ALA A 86 8.90 -15.50 -0.88
CA ALA A 86 9.91 -14.70 -1.58
C ALA A 86 9.39 -13.29 -1.92
N VAL A 87 8.16 -13.20 -2.44
CA VAL A 87 7.52 -11.92 -2.78
C VAL A 87 7.23 -11.11 -1.51
N TYR A 88 6.78 -11.76 -0.44
CA TYR A 88 6.54 -11.10 0.84
C TYR A 88 7.81 -10.45 1.41
N ILE A 89 8.95 -11.14 1.33
CA ILE A 89 10.24 -10.58 1.76
C ILE A 89 10.61 -9.34 0.91
N GLN A 90 10.41 -9.39 -0.42
CA GLN A 90 10.65 -8.24 -1.31
C GLN A 90 9.77 -7.04 -0.94
N ILE A 91 8.48 -7.27 -0.67
CA ILE A 91 7.54 -6.22 -0.23
C ILE A 91 7.99 -5.60 1.09
N ARG A 92 8.37 -6.42 2.07
CA ARG A 92 8.86 -5.94 3.36
C ARG A 92 10.13 -5.10 3.20
N HIS A 93 11.07 -5.57 2.39
CA HIS A 93 12.31 -4.86 2.12
C HIS A 93 12.04 -3.49 1.48
N TYR A 94 11.10 -3.40 0.56
CA TYR A 94 10.69 -2.12 -0.04
C TYR A 94 10.13 -1.13 0.99
N TYR A 95 9.24 -1.57 1.87
CA TYR A 95 8.69 -0.68 2.91
C TYR A 95 9.77 -0.25 3.91
N ALA A 96 10.69 -1.16 4.26
CA ALA A 96 11.83 -0.83 5.13
C ALA A 96 12.79 0.17 4.48
N SER A 97 13.10 0.02 3.18
CA SER A 97 14.06 0.88 2.48
C SER A 97 13.50 2.26 2.16
N THR A 98 12.19 2.36 1.88
CA THR A 98 11.53 3.62 1.52
C THR A 98 10.99 4.38 2.73
N GLY A 99 10.84 3.74 3.89
CA GLY A 99 10.24 4.35 5.08
C GLY A 99 8.75 4.68 4.92
N HIS A 100 8.09 4.18 3.87
CA HIS A 100 6.67 4.37 3.64
C HIS A 100 5.82 3.43 4.49
N THR A 101 4.52 3.73 4.58
CA THR A 101 3.51 2.84 5.16
C THR A 101 2.51 2.43 4.10
N ALA A 102 1.78 1.33 4.32
CA ALA A 102 0.75 0.90 3.38
C ALA A 102 -0.28 2.02 3.14
N SER A 103 -0.53 2.32 1.86
CA SER A 103 -1.57 3.29 1.47
C SER A 103 -2.95 2.64 1.55
N PRO A 104 -4.03 3.42 1.74
CA PRO A 104 -5.40 2.90 1.73
C PRO A 104 -5.71 2.09 0.46
N PHE A 105 -5.20 2.56 -0.68
CA PHE A 105 -5.34 1.88 -1.97
C PHE A 105 -4.75 0.46 -1.95
N ARG A 106 -3.54 0.27 -1.41
CA ARG A 106 -2.87 -1.04 -1.36
C ARG A 106 -3.52 -1.99 -0.37
N LEU A 107 -4.01 -1.46 0.75
CA LEU A 107 -4.81 -2.23 1.69
C LEU A 107 -6.09 -2.73 0.99
N GLU A 108 -6.87 -1.82 0.41
CA GLU A 108 -8.09 -2.20 -0.31
C GLU A 108 -7.81 -3.22 -1.41
N TYR A 109 -6.73 -3.03 -2.18
CA TYR A 109 -6.32 -3.98 -3.22
C TYR A 109 -6.08 -5.40 -2.67
N VAL A 110 -5.27 -5.53 -1.62
CA VAL A 110 -4.92 -6.85 -1.06
C VAL A 110 -6.14 -7.51 -0.41
N TYR A 111 -6.94 -6.75 0.34
CA TYR A 111 -8.12 -7.31 1.01
C TYR A 111 -9.23 -7.69 0.03
N ASN A 112 -9.35 -7.02 -1.12
CA ASN A 112 -10.31 -7.39 -2.15
C ASN A 112 -9.93 -8.66 -2.93
N HIS A 113 -8.65 -9.07 -2.92
CA HIS A 113 -8.17 -10.15 -3.79
C HIS A 113 -7.56 -11.34 -3.05
N THR A 114 -7.43 -11.28 -1.73
CA THR A 114 -7.06 -12.42 -0.88
C THR A 114 -8.26 -12.83 -0.03
N GLU A 115 -8.28 -14.06 0.47
CA GLU A 115 -9.27 -14.53 1.44
C GLU A 115 -8.60 -14.88 2.76
N GLY A 116 -9.28 -14.59 3.86
CA GLY A 116 -8.82 -14.92 5.20
C GLY A 116 -7.51 -14.26 5.65
N PRO A 117 -7.02 -14.63 6.85
CA PRO A 117 -5.78 -14.10 7.40
C PRO A 117 -4.55 -14.57 6.61
N ASN A 118 -3.65 -13.64 6.27
CA ASN A 118 -2.35 -13.95 5.69
C ASN A 118 -1.26 -12.97 6.14
N ALA A 119 0.01 -13.36 5.97
CA ALA A 119 1.16 -12.61 6.45
C ALA A 119 1.25 -11.19 5.84
N LEU A 120 0.85 -11.04 4.57
CA LEU A 120 0.85 -9.74 3.91
C LEU A 120 -0.23 -8.81 4.48
N ARG A 121 -1.46 -9.29 4.68
CA ARG A 121 -2.55 -8.52 5.31
C ARG A 121 -2.13 -7.99 6.69
N ALA A 122 -1.59 -8.88 7.53
CA ALA A 122 -1.13 -8.52 8.87
C ALA A 122 -0.04 -7.44 8.82
N PHE A 123 0.96 -7.63 7.96
CA PHE A 123 2.05 -6.66 7.79
C PHE A 123 1.56 -5.30 7.27
N LEU A 124 0.71 -5.28 6.24
CA LEU A 124 0.20 -4.02 5.69
C LEU A 124 -0.67 -3.28 6.71
N ALA A 125 -1.53 -3.99 7.44
CA ALA A 125 -2.33 -3.41 8.52
C ALA A 125 -1.44 -2.82 9.63
N GLU A 126 -0.38 -3.53 10.01
CA GLU A 126 0.59 -3.06 11.01
C GLU A 126 1.34 -1.81 10.55
N THR A 127 1.89 -1.79 9.32
CA THR A 127 2.57 -0.60 8.81
C THR A 127 1.63 0.61 8.71
N ALA A 128 0.36 0.40 8.32
CA ALA A 128 -0.63 1.47 8.31
C ALA A 128 -0.95 1.95 9.73
N ALA A 129 -1.12 1.04 10.69
CA ALA A 129 -1.36 1.36 12.09
C ALA A 129 -0.19 2.13 12.71
N CYS A 130 1.06 1.80 12.37
CA CYS A 130 2.24 2.55 12.81
C CYS A 130 2.13 4.05 12.47
N ARG A 131 1.62 4.39 11.28
CA ARG A 131 1.38 5.79 10.92
C ARG A 131 0.33 6.46 11.81
N LEU A 132 -0.70 5.72 12.22
CA LEU A 132 -1.79 6.26 13.04
C LEU A 132 -1.35 6.50 14.49
N VAL A 133 -0.57 5.57 15.04
CA VAL A 133 -0.10 5.64 16.43
C VAL A 133 1.10 6.58 16.56
N LEU A 134 2.14 6.38 15.75
CA LEU A 134 3.44 7.04 15.95
C LEU A 134 3.56 8.42 15.27
N CYS A 135 2.79 8.70 14.20
CA CYS A 135 2.81 10.04 13.60
C CYS A 135 1.89 11.04 14.32
N ARG A 136 1.29 10.65 15.45
CA ARG A 136 0.51 11.56 16.30
C ARG A 136 1.41 12.61 16.97
N ASP A 137 2.67 12.26 17.26
CA ASP A 137 3.62 13.12 17.98
C ASP A 137 4.51 14.00 17.08
N LYS A 138 4.59 13.71 15.77
CA LYS A 138 5.38 14.51 14.81
C LYS A 138 4.67 15.74 14.26
N ARG A 139 3.49 16.10 14.78
CA ARG A 139 2.84 17.41 14.53
C ARG A 139 3.27 18.46 15.56
N ALA A 140 4.57 18.53 15.83
CA ALA A 140 5.21 19.69 16.42
C ALA A 140 5.16 20.93 15.49
N ASP A 141 4.65 20.78 14.26
CA ASP A 141 4.23 21.89 13.38
C ASP A 141 2.74 22.25 13.58
N ALA A 142 2.28 22.22 14.84
CA ALA A 142 1.08 22.93 15.29
C ALA A 142 1.26 24.48 15.26
N ALA A 143 1.99 25.01 14.28
CA ALA A 143 2.14 26.43 14.00
C ALA A 143 0.99 26.99 13.14
N ARG A 144 0.06 26.14 12.68
CA ARG A 144 -1.18 26.55 12.03
C ARG A 144 -2.33 25.77 12.64
N GLY A 145 -3.03 26.43 13.55
CA GLY A 145 -3.97 25.82 14.48
C GLY A 145 -5.03 24.92 13.87
N VAL A 146 -5.52 24.06 14.76
CA VAL A 146 -6.68 23.16 14.61
C VAL A 146 -6.42 21.98 13.69
N VAL A 147 -5.89 20.91 14.27
CA VAL A 147 -6.01 19.57 13.68
C VAL A 147 -6.46 18.61 14.76
N GLY A 148 -7.78 18.44 14.88
CA GLY A 148 -8.39 17.52 15.83
C GLY A 148 -8.05 16.06 15.54
N PRO A 149 -8.38 15.12 16.44
CA PRO A 149 -8.19 13.67 16.22
C PRO A 149 -8.86 13.16 14.92
N GLU A 150 -9.85 13.86 14.39
CA GLU A 150 -10.51 13.54 13.11
C GLU A 150 -9.64 13.72 11.86
N GLU A 151 -8.55 14.49 11.94
CA GLU A 151 -7.65 14.79 10.82
C GLU A 151 -6.30 14.04 10.93
N ALA A 152 -6.20 13.09 11.85
CA ALA A 152 -5.10 12.13 11.91
C ALA A 152 -5.19 11.08 10.78
N LEU A 153 -6.42 10.79 10.32
CA LEU A 153 -6.70 9.84 9.25
C LEU A 153 -7.02 10.56 7.94
N SER A 154 -6.39 10.13 6.84
CA SER A 154 -6.79 10.59 5.50
C SER A 154 -8.25 10.23 5.24
N LYS A 155 -8.95 11.05 4.43
CA LYS A 155 -10.35 10.81 4.05
C LYS A 155 -10.55 9.40 3.46
N SER A 156 -9.61 8.94 2.65
CA SER A 156 -9.64 7.60 2.05
C SER A 156 -9.48 6.48 3.08
N MET A 157 -8.64 6.65 4.10
CA MET A 157 -8.52 5.65 5.17
C MET A 157 -9.79 5.59 6.01
N ARG A 158 -10.39 6.75 6.35
CA ARG A 158 -11.68 6.78 7.07
C ARG A 158 -12.78 6.08 6.29
N ALA A 159 -12.87 6.36 4.99
CA ALA A 159 -13.83 5.69 4.12
C ALA A 159 -13.60 4.16 4.10
N LEU A 160 -12.35 3.71 4.04
CA LEU A 160 -11.99 2.28 4.03
C LEU A 160 -12.35 1.58 5.35
N VAL A 161 -12.08 2.23 6.50
CA VAL A 161 -12.47 1.70 7.82
C VAL A 161 -13.99 1.70 8.00
N ALA A 162 -14.69 2.74 7.51
CA ALA A 162 -16.15 2.84 7.58
C ALA A 162 -16.87 1.77 6.76
N LYS A 163 -16.24 1.22 5.71
CA LYS A 163 -16.77 0.05 4.98
C LYS A 163 -16.82 -1.21 5.86
N GLY A 164 -16.03 -1.27 6.94
CA GLY A 164 -15.96 -2.43 7.84
C GLY A 164 -15.24 -3.63 7.22
N GLY A 165 -15.58 -4.83 7.70
CA GLY A 165 -14.98 -6.09 7.25
C GLY A 165 -13.61 -6.38 7.86
N ASP A 166 -12.94 -7.42 7.33
CA ASP A 166 -11.65 -7.92 7.82
C ASP A 166 -10.59 -6.82 7.95
N LEU A 167 -10.53 -5.91 6.98
CA LEU A 167 -9.55 -4.82 6.96
C LEU A 167 -9.69 -3.91 8.19
N ALA A 168 -10.92 -3.52 8.54
CA ALA A 168 -11.15 -2.67 9.69
C ALA A 168 -10.78 -3.40 11.00
N VAL A 169 -11.06 -4.71 11.08
CA VAL A 169 -10.72 -5.55 12.22
C VAL A 169 -9.19 -5.66 12.38
N ASP A 170 -8.49 -6.04 11.31
CA ASP A 170 -7.04 -6.23 11.31
C ASP A 170 -6.30 -4.92 11.58
N LEU A 171 -6.76 -3.80 10.99
CA LEU A 171 -6.18 -2.48 11.23
C LEU A 171 -6.37 -2.04 12.69
N MET A 172 -7.58 -2.18 13.25
CA MET A 172 -7.84 -1.79 14.64
C MET A 172 -7.10 -2.70 15.63
N ALA A 173 -7.02 -4.00 15.35
CA ALA A 173 -6.21 -4.92 16.15
C ALA A 173 -4.73 -4.53 16.14
N ALA A 174 -4.20 -4.09 14.98
CA ALA A 174 -2.84 -3.57 14.89
C ALA A 174 -2.65 -2.25 15.66
N VAL A 175 -3.60 -1.32 15.56
CA VAL A 175 -3.58 -0.04 16.32
C VAL A 175 -3.57 -0.29 17.83
N VAL A 176 -4.47 -1.15 18.32
CA VAL A 176 -4.54 -1.51 19.75
C VAL A 176 -3.23 -2.12 20.21
N ARG A 177 -2.69 -3.08 19.43
CA ARG A 177 -1.42 -3.73 19.74
C ARG A 177 -0.29 -2.71 19.86
N LEU A 178 -0.13 -1.85 18.87
CA LEU A 178 0.92 -0.83 18.85
C LEU A 178 0.74 0.22 19.95
N SER A 179 -0.49 0.54 20.32
CA SER A 179 -0.78 1.53 21.37
C SER A 179 -0.50 1.03 22.79
N VAL A 180 -0.37 -0.30 22.99
CA VAL A 180 0.05 -0.89 24.28
C VAL A 180 1.58 -0.86 24.43
N TYR A 181 2.32 -0.84 23.32
CA TYR A 181 3.78 -0.86 23.31
C TYR A 181 4.44 0.50 22.97
N ALA A 182 3.65 1.50 22.58
CA ALA A 182 4.10 2.87 22.32
C ALA A 182 4.08 3.71 23.61
#